data_AF-A0A8D0AUR3-F1
#
_entry.id   AF-A0A8D0AUR3-F1
#
_cell.length_a   1.000
_cell.length_b   1.000
_cell.length_c   1.000
_cell.angle_alpha   90.00
_cell.angle_beta   90.00
_cell.angle_gamma   90.00
#
_symmetry.space_group_name_H-M   'P 1'
#
loop_
_entity.id
_entity.type
_entity.pdbx_description
1 polymer ?
#
loop_
_entity_poly.entity_id
_entity_poly.type
_entity_poly.pdbx_seq_one_letter_code
_entity_poly.pdbx_strand_id
1 'polypeptide(L)'
;MFAIFATFLLCLMSVSRSAPLVCEKLVQPLNQLDPHYLEGRWALVAGSLNNLPAMEALRLRDSITMYISNSSETSNFSYTQINRFGDQCQYLHYKLLVKGSTFTFDVGNRFELNGTLLYTSCPDCVVMRWIVKSNKRQSEDLYLLSRRREVEEKERFRQASCRAVRKEIPFVLIKHQ
;
A
#
# COMPACT_ATOMS: atom_id res chain seq x y z
N MET A 1 17.82 -19.29 -44.80
CA MET A 1 16.44 -19.21 -44.27
C MET A 1 16.26 -19.91 -42.91
N PHE A 2 17.31 -20.07 -42.09
CA PHE A 2 17.22 -20.66 -40.74
C PHE A 2 17.76 -19.75 -39.61
N ALA A 3 18.59 -18.74 -39.94
CA ALA A 3 19.18 -17.85 -38.95
C ALA A 3 18.18 -16.84 -38.34
N ILE A 4 17.12 -16.48 -39.07
CA ILE A 4 16.12 -15.49 -38.64
C ILE A 4 15.14 -16.07 -37.61
N PHE A 5 14.88 -17.38 -37.68
CA PHE A 5 13.98 -18.06 -36.74
C PHE A 5 14.63 -18.25 -35.35
N ALA A 6 15.95 -18.43 -35.31
CA ALA A 6 16.69 -18.56 -34.05
C ALA A 6 16.70 -17.25 -33.24
N THR A 7 16.76 -16.09 -33.91
CA THR A 7 16.71 -14.78 -33.25
C THR A 7 15.34 -14.43 -32.69
N PHE A 8 14.25 -14.89 -33.32
CA PHE A 8 12.90 -14.68 -32.77
C PHE A 8 12.64 -15.53 -31.52
N LEU A 9 13.16 -16.76 -31.46
CA LEU A 9 13.03 -17.63 -30.29
C LEU A 9 13.84 -17.13 -29.08
N LEU A 10 14.99 -16.49 -29.31
CA LEU A 10 15.81 -15.90 -28.23
C LEU A 10 15.18 -14.67 -27.58
N CYS A 11 14.30 -13.95 -28.29
CA CYS A 11 13.58 -12.80 -27.73
C CYS A 11 12.39 -13.20 -26.84
N LEU A 12 11.83 -14.40 -26.99
CA LEU A 12 10.79 -14.94 -26.10
C LEU A 12 11.33 -15.49 -24.79
N MET A 13 12.66 -15.66 -24.67
CA MET A 13 13.31 -15.98 -23.40
C MET A 13 13.66 -14.74 -22.57
N SER A 14 13.15 -13.56 -22.96
CA SER A 14 13.29 -12.35 -22.17
C SER A 14 12.52 -12.47 -20.85
N VAL A 15 13.24 -12.94 -19.84
CA VAL A 15 13.02 -12.57 -18.44
C VAL A 15 11.74 -13.18 -17.84
N SER A 16 11.69 -14.51 -17.77
CA SER A 16 11.15 -15.15 -16.57
C SER A 16 12.14 -14.96 -15.43
N ARG A 17 12.39 -13.71 -15.01
CA ARG A 17 13.06 -13.46 -13.73
C ARG A 17 12.06 -13.85 -12.67
N SER A 18 12.28 -15.03 -12.08
CA SER A 18 11.86 -15.27 -10.70
C SER A 18 12.08 -13.97 -9.93
N ALA A 19 11.01 -13.46 -9.32
CA ALA A 19 11.10 -12.20 -8.57
C ALA A 19 12.32 -12.32 -7.64
N PRO A 20 13.20 -11.31 -7.56
CA PRO A 20 14.38 -11.37 -6.69
C PRO A 20 13.98 -11.91 -5.32
N LEU A 21 14.79 -12.74 -4.66
CA LEU A 21 14.47 -13.33 -3.33
C LEU A 21 13.96 -12.28 -2.31
N VAL A 22 14.41 -11.04 -2.46
CA VAL A 22 13.93 -9.86 -1.72
C VAL A 22 12.42 -9.65 -1.88
N CYS A 23 11.87 -9.80 -3.08
CA CYS A 23 10.45 -9.64 -3.36
C CYS A 23 9.57 -10.71 -2.73
N GLU A 24 10.08 -11.94 -2.58
CA GLU A 24 9.33 -12.99 -1.88
C GLU A 24 9.05 -12.60 -0.43
N LYS A 25 10.04 -11.99 0.23
CA LYS A 25 9.87 -11.47 1.60
C LYS A 25 8.95 -10.25 1.64
N LEU A 26 9.11 -9.28 0.73
CA LEU A 26 8.36 -8.01 0.74
C LEU A 26 6.84 -8.15 0.48
N VAL A 27 6.39 -9.30 -0.04
CA VAL A 27 4.96 -9.59 -0.21
C VAL A 27 4.35 -10.39 0.95
N GLN A 28 5.16 -10.84 1.91
CA GLN A 28 4.69 -11.62 3.05
C GLN A 28 4.15 -10.70 4.17
N PRO A 29 3.10 -11.13 4.90
CA PRO A 29 2.66 -10.49 6.13
C PRO A 29 3.76 -10.45 7.19
N LEU A 30 3.74 -9.42 8.03
CA LEU A 30 4.56 -9.42 9.25
C LEU A 30 4.10 -10.54 10.20
N ASN A 31 5.07 -11.24 10.81
CA ASN A 31 4.79 -12.32 11.76
C ASN A 31 4.26 -11.79 13.09
N GLN A 32 4.88 -10.72 13.58
CA GLN A 32 4.49 -10.00 14.79
C GLN A 32 4.67 -8.50 14.55
N LEU A 33 3.84 -7.71 15.21
CA LEU A 33 3.89 -6.26 15.20
C LEU A 33 3.64 -5.81 16.64
N ASP A 34 4.49 -4.92 17.15
CA ASP A 34 4.13 -4.09 18.29
C ASP A 34 3.16 -3.00 17.80
N PRO A 35 1.88 -2.99 18.21
CA PRO A 35 0.91 -2.01 17.75
C PRO A 35 1.34 -0.55 18.00
N HIS A 36 2.15 -0.30 19.04
CA HIS A 36 2.68 1.02 19.35
C HIS A 36 3.61 1.56 18.25
N TYR A 37 4.23 0.69 17.44
CA TYR A 37 5.04 1.10 16.29
C TYR A 37 4.24 1.91 15.25
N LEU A 38 2.93 1.66 15.16
CA LEU A 38 2.05 2.37 14.23
C LEU A 38 1.69 3.77 14.71
N GLU A 39 1.89 4.10 15.98
CA GLU A 39 1.43 5.36 16.54
C GLU A 39 2.11 6.60 15.95
N GLY A 40 1.40 7.71 15.96
CA GLY A 40 1.84 8.98 15.44
C GLY A 40 1.50 9.19 13.97
N ARG A 41 2.30 10.04 13.32
CA ARG A 41 2.04 10.56 11.98
C ARG A 41 2.69 9.68 10.90
N TRP A 42 1.96 9.49 9.81
CA TRP A 42 2.39 8.82 8.59
C TRP A 42 1.93 9.59 7.36
N ALA A 43 2.76 9.65 6.33
CA ALA A 43 2.41 10.17 5.01
C ALA A 43 2.23 9.03 4.02
N LEU A 44 1.17 9.05 3.22
CA LEU A 44 1.03 8.14 2.09
C LEU A 44 1.89 8.65 0.94
N VAL A 45 2.91 7.88 0.56
CA VAL A 45 3.87 8.29 -0.48
C VAL A 45 3.64 7.54 -1.80
N ALA A 46 3.01 6.37 -1.75
CA ALA A 46 2.61 5.64 -2.94
C ALA A 46 1.40 4.73 -2.66
N GLY A 47 0.56 4.54 -3.67
CA GLY A 47 -0.54 3.59 -3.67
C GLY A 47 -0.55 2.71 -4.91
N SER A 48 -1.08 1.50 -4.81
CA SER A 48 -1.37 0.62 -5.95
C SER A 48 -2.75 0.03 -5.78
N LEU A 49 -3.64 0.32 -6.73
CA LEU A 49 -5.04 -0.09 -6.66
C LEU A 49 -5.40 -0.75 -7.99
N ASN A 50 -6.04 -1.91 -7.93
CA ASN A 50 -6.57 -2.59 -9.12
C ASN A 50 -8.00 -2.12 -9.49
N ASN A 51 -8.62 -1.25 -8.68
CA ASN A 51 -9.89 -0.63 -9.00
C ASN A 51 -9.66 0.77 -9.61
N LEU A 52 -9.99 0.94 -10.88
CA LEU A 52 -9.72 2.18 -11.63
C LEU A 52 -10.36 3.43 -10.99
N PRO A 53 -11.66 3.45 -10.64
CA PRO A 53 -12.26 4.63 -9.99
C PRO A 53 -11.58 5.01 -8.66
N ALA A 54 -11.18 4.02 -7.87
CA ALA A 54 -10.46 4.28 -6.62
C ALA A 54 -9.05 4.83 -6.86
N MET A 55 -8.37 4.34 -7.89
CA MET A 55 -7.06 4.85 -8.31
C MET A 55 -7.15 6.28 -8.82
N GLU A 56 -8.15 6.60 -9.64
CA GLU A 56 -8.42 7.97 -10.13
C GLU A 56 -8.75 8.90 -8.98
N ALA A 57 -9.61 8.47 -8.05
CA ALA A 57 -9.89 9.24 -6.85
C ALA A 57 -8.61 9.48 -6.03
N LEU A 58 -7.72 8.49 -5.89
CA LEU A 58 -6.46 8.64 -5.17
C LEU A 58 -5.58 9.73 -5.81
N ARG A 59 -5.54 9.82 -7.14
CA ARG A 59 -4.76 10.82 -7.89
C ARG A 59 -5.22 12.25 -7.70
N LEU A 60 -6.48 12.47 -7.33
CA LEU A 60 -7.02 13.81 -7.10
C LEU A 60 -6.51 14.47 -5.81
N ARG A 61 -5.83 13.72 -4.94
CA ARG A 61 -5.35 14.19 -3.64
C ARG A 61 -3.91 14.68 -3.78
N ASP A 62 -3.64 15.88 -3.29
CA ASP A 62 -2.27 16.40 -3.26
C ASP A 62 -1.46 15.69 -2.19
N SER A 63 -2.07 15.41 -1.03
CA SER A 63 -1.44 14.63 0.02
C SER A 63 -2.45 13.87 0.86
N ILE A 64 -1.98 12.78 1.47
CA ILE A 64 -2.70 12.07 2.51
C ILE A 64 -1.79 11.92 3.71
N THR A 65 -2.24 12.41 4.87
CA THR A 65 -1.61 12.20 6.16
C THR A 65 -2.51 11.33 7.02
N MET A 66 -1.94 10.34 7.68
CA MET A 66 -2.62 9.46 8.63
C MET A 66 -2.03 9.69 10.02
N TYR A 67 -2.90 9.80 11.01
CA TYR A 67 -2.54 9.84 12.41
C TYR A 67 -3.16 8.63 13.09
N ILE A 68 -2.34 7.85 13.77
CA ILE A 68 -2.77 6.69 14.55
C ILE A 68 -2.43 7.00 16.00
N SER A 69 -3.39 6.88 16.91
CA SER A 69 -3.15 7.06 18.33
C SER A 69 -3.78 5.93 19.10
N ASN A 70 -3.11 5.46 20.16
CA ASN A 70 -3.66 4.45 21.03
C ASN A 70 -5.00 4.94 21.62
N SER A 71 -6.00 4.07 21.63
CA SER A 71 -7.14 4.28 22.52
C SER A 71 -6.81 3.69 23.89
N SER A 72 -7.63 3.91 24.90
CA SER A 72 -7.41 3.34 26.24
C SER A 72 -7.37 1.80 26.28
N GLU A 73 -7.70 1.11 25.18
CA GLU A 73 -7.73 -0.35 25.05
C GLU A 73 -6.61 -0.85 24.11
N THR A 74 -5.93 -1.93 24.52
CA THR A 74 -4.67 -2.44 23.94
C THR A 74 -4.70 -2.81 22.44
N SER A 75 -5.88 -3.04 21.87
CA SER A 75 -6.05 -3.40 20.45
C SER A 75 -6.86 -2.38 19.65
N ASN A 76 -7.40 -1.35 20.30
CA ASN A 76 -8.22 -0.34 19.65
C ASN A 76 -7.42 0.95 19.50
N PHE A 77 -7.39 1.49 18.29
CA PHE A 77 -6.67 2.71 17.96
C PHE A 77 -7.65 3.70 17.32
N SER A 78 -7.41 4.99 17.58
CA SER A 78 -8.02 6.05 16.78
C SER A 78 -7.20 6.23 15.52
N TYR A 79 -7.86 6.30 14.38
CA TYR A 79 -7.25 6.60 13.10
C TYR A 79 -7.90 7.86 12.51
N THR A 80 -7.07 8.85 12.19
CA THR A 80 -7.49 10.05 11.47
C THR A 80 -6.74 10.15 10.16
N GLN A 81 -7.47 10.17 9.05
CA GLN A 81 -6.94 10.44 7.73
C GLN A 81 -7.31 11.85 7.29
N ILE A 82 -6.32 12.59 6.82
CA ILE A 82 -6.44 13.95 6.31
C ILE A 82 -6.07 13.91 4.83
N ASN A 83 -7.04 14.17 3.97
CA ASN A 83 -6.84 14.31 2.54
C ASN A 83 -6.79 15.79 2.17
N ARG A 84 -5.72 16.22 1.51
CA ARG A 84 -5.60 17.58 0.98
C ARG A 84 -6.03 17.63 -0.49
N PHE A 85 -6.85 18.63 -0.82
CA PHE A 85 -7.30 18.97 -2.17
C PHE A 85 -7.18 20.50 -2.37
N GLY A 86 -6.10 20.95 -2.99
CA GLY A 86 -5.73 22.36 -3.08
C GLY A 86 -5.62 22.99 -1.69
N ASP A 87 -6.49 23.96 -1.42
CA ASP A 87 -6.56 24.67 -0.13
C ASP A 87 -7.53 24.03 0.86
N GLN A 88 -8.23 22.96 0.46
CA GLN A 88 -9.20 22.27 1.29
C GLN A 88 -8.61 21.00 1.92
N CYS A 89 -9.02 20.71 3.15
CA CYS A 89 -8.67 19.49 3.85
C CYS A 89 -9.94 18.73 4.25
N GLN A 90 -10.04 17.47 3.85
CA GLN A 90 -11.07 16.55 4.29
C GLN A 90 -10.52 15.68 5.41
N TYR A 91 -11.22 15.64 6.54
CA TYR A 91 -10.87 14.85 7.71
C TYR A 91 -11.79 13.64 7.84
N LEU A 92 -11.21 12.44 7.94
CA LEU A 92 -11.91 11.18 8.09
C LEU A 92 -11.43 10.50 9.37
N HIS A 93 -12.37 10.13 10.24
CA HIS A 93 -12.08 9.55 11.55
C HIS A 93 -12.67 8.14 11.62
N TYR A 94 -11.84 7.17 12.02
CA TYR A 94 -12.21 5.77 12.10
C TYR A 94 -11.66 5.14 13.38
N LYS A 95 -12.30 4.06 13.82
CA LYS A 95 -11.73 3.15 14.80
C LYS A 95 -10.98 2.05 14.07
N LEU A 96 -9.78 1.77 14.54
CA LEU A 96 -8.88 0.77 14.03
C LEU A 96 -8.75 -0.34 15.07
N LEU A 97 -9.11 -1.57 14.72
CA LEU A 97 -8.84 -2.74 15.54
C LEU A 97 -7.58 -3.43 14.99
N VAL A 98 -6.55 -3.61 15.82
CA VAL A 98 -5.29 -4.26 15.44
C VAL A 98 -5.16 -5.60 16.16
N LYS A 99 -4.96 -6.68 15.39
CA LYS A 99 -4.73 -8.03 15.90
C LYS A 99 -3.54 -8.65 15.19
N GLY A 100 -2.37 -8.64 15.85
CA GLY A 100 -1.10 -9.02 15.23
C GLY A 100 -0.74 -8.06 14.09
N SER A 101 -0.50 -8.58 12.89
CA SER A 101 -0.25 -7.77 11.68
C SER A 101 -1.51 -7.43 10.89
N THR A 102 -2.68 -7.89 11.34
CA THR A 102 -3.97 -7.62 10.68
C THR A 102 -4.66 -6.45 11.37
N PHE A 103 -5.33 -5.62 10.57
CA PHE A 103 -6.09 -4.50 11.10
C PHE A 103 -7.40 -4.32 10.33
N THR A 104 -8.45 -3.90 11.03
CA THR A 104 -9.78 -3.71 10.45
C THR A 104 -10.33 -2.33 10.80
N PHE A 105 -11.15 -1.80 9.89
CA PHE A 105 -11.79 -0.51 10.06
C PHE A 105 -13.28 -0.70 10.25
N ASP A 106 -13.84 -0.05 11.27
CA ASP A 106 -15.27 0.16 11.32
C ASP A 106 -15.65 1.37 10.45
N VAL A 107 -16.15 1.08 9.26
CA VAL A 107 -16.64 2.07 8.29
C VAL A 107 -18.17 2.08 8.18
N GLY A 108 -18.86 1.51 9.17
CA GLY A 108 -20.32 1.51 9.27
C GLY A 108 -21.00 0.78 8.12
N ASN A 109 -20.78 -0.54 8.01
CA ASN A 109 -21.43 -1.47 7.06
C ASN A 109 -21.32 -1.13 5.55
N ARG A 110 -20.53 -0.13 5.14
CA ARG A 110 -20.41 0.25 3.72
C ARG A 110 -19.55 -0.72 2.90
N PHE A 111 -18.46 -1.20 3.50
CA PHE A 111 -17.52 -2.15 2.90
C PHE A 111 -16.73 -2.85 4.00
N GLU A 112 -16.38 -4.10 3.79
CA GLU A 112 -15.44 -4.82 4.63
C GLU A 112 -14.01 -4.43 4.22
N LEU A 113 -13.25 -3.93 5.19
CA LEU A 113 -11.85 -3.54 5.03
C LEU A 113 -10.98 -4.37 5.96
N ASN A 114 -10.27 -5.33 5.36
CA ASN A 114 -9.27 -6.11 6.07
C ASN A 114 -7.89 -5.73 5.57
N GLY A 115 -7.10 -5.20 6.48
CA GLY A 115 -5.74 -4.77 6.27
C GLY A 115 -4.72 -5.77 6.81
N THR A 116 -3.57 -5.86 6.18
CA THR A 116 -2.41 -6.63 6.67
C THR A 116 -1.14 -5.83 6.42
N LEU A 117 -0.26 -5.80 7.41
CA LEU A 117 1.07 -5.20 7.26
C LEU A 117 2.03 -6.17 6.59
N LEU A 118 2.78 -5.68 5.62
CA LEU A 118 3.79 -6.45 4.91
C LEU A 118 5.20 -6.05 5.34
N TYR A 119 6.16 -6.94 5.11
CA TYR A 119 7.58 -6.58 5.26
C TYR A 119 7.96 -5.46 4.28
N THR A 120 8.84 -4.58 4.76
CA THR A 120 9.44 -3.48 4.00
C THR A 120 10.94 -3.45 4.27
N SER A 121 11.74 -3.00 3.29
CA SER A 121 13.16 -2.73 3.48
C SER A 121 13.45 -1.34 4.05
N CYS A 122 12.43 -0.49 4.16
CA CYS A 122 12.56 0.89 4.64
C CYS A 122 12.22 0.95 6.15
N PRO A 123 13.16 1.36 7.01
CA PRO A 123 13.03 1.28 8.47
C PRO A 123 12.01 2.26 9.05
N ASP A 124 11.69 3.33 8.32
CA ASP A 124 10.72 4.34 8.70
C ASP A 124 9.48 4.33 7.78
N CYS A 125 9.25 3.20 7.11
CA CYS A 125 8.08 2.97 6.27
C CYS A 125 7.21 1.83 6.81
N VAL A 126 5.97 1.80 6.34
CA VAL A 126 5.03 0.70 6.55
C VAL A 126 4.31 0.41 5.24
N VAL A 127 4.09 -0.87 4.94
CA VAL A 127 3.33 -1.29 3.76
C VAL A 127 2.03 -1.92 4.24
N MET A 128 0.93 -1.26 3.91
CA MET A 128 -0.41 -1.72 4.20
C MET A 128 -1.02 -2.37 2.96
N ARG A 129 -1.40 -3.64 3.08
CA ARG A 129 -2.20 -4.36 2.09
C ARG A 129 -3.65 -4.35 2.54
N TRP A 130 -4.55 -4.00 1.65
CA TRP A 130 -5.98 -3.94 1.91
C TRP A 130 -6.73 -4.88 1.01
N ILE A 131 -7.62 -5.64 1.60
CA ILE A 131 -8.66 -6.39 0.91
C ILE A 131 -9.96 -5.63 1.14
N VAL A 132 -10.44 -5.01 0.06
CA VAL A 132 -11.70 -4.26 0.07
C VAL A 132 -12.77 -5.15 -0.53
N LYS A 133 -13.83 -5.42 0.24
CA LYS A 133 -14.99 -6.19 -0.22
C LYS A 133 -16.28 -5.43 0.02
N SER A 134 -17.10 -5.37 -1.02
CA SER A 134 -18.51 -4.93 -0.97
C SER A 134 -19.26 -5.60 -2.12
N ASN A 135 -20.58 -5.46 -2.14
CA ASN A 135 -21.43 -5.97 -3.23
C ASN A 135 -21.03 -5.44 -4.61
N LYS A 136 -20.31 -4.31 -4.68
CA LYS A 136 -19.92 -3.64 -5.93
C LYS A 136 -18.41 -3.65 -6.19
N ARG A 137 -17.59 -4.06 -5.22
CA ARG A 137 -16.13 -3.96 -5.32
C ARG A 137 -15.45 -5.09 -4.58
N GLN A 138 -14.59 -5.79 -5.29
CA GLN A 138 -13.58 -6.66 -4.71
C GLN A 138 -12.21 -6.20 -5.22
N SER A 139 -11.42 -5.57 -4.36
CA SER A 139 -10.14 -4.98 -4.77
C SER A 139 -9.06 -5.28 -3.76
N GLU A 140 -7.82 -5.21 -4.25
CA GLU A 140 -6.63 -5.35 -3.44
C GLU A 140 -5.80 -4.07 -3.60
N ASP A 141 -5.75 -3.29 -2.52
CA ASP A 141 -5.07 -2.00 -2.53
C ASP A 141 -3.77 -2.11 -1.71
N LEU A 142 -2.70 -1.47 -2.16
CA LEU A 142 -1.50 -1.25 -1.36
C LEU A 142 -1.30 0.22 -1.08
N TYR A 143 -0.85 0.49 0.13
CA TYR A 143 -0.34 1.79 0.56
C TYR A 143 1.06 1.66 1.15
N LEU A 144 1.99 2.46 0.63
CA LEU A 144 3.30 2.68 1.23
C LEU A 144 3.24 3.97 2.03
N LEU A 145 3.36 3.81 3.35
CA LEU A 145 3.41 4.88 4.32
C LEU A 145 4.86 5.15 4.72
N SER A 146 5.18 6.39 5.04
CA SER A 146 6.47 6.78 5.61
C SER A 146 6.31 7.83 6.69
N ARG A 147 7.24 7.85 7.65
CA ARG A 147 7.38 8.95 8.61
C ARG A 147 7.83 10.24 7.91
N ARG A 148 8.56 10.12 6.81
CA ARG A 148 9.00 11.22 5.94
C ARG A 148 7.92 11.55 4.92
N ARG A 149 7.91 12.79 4.43
CA ARG A 149 7.03 13.21 3.31
C ARG A 149 7.50 12.64 1.97
N GLU A 150 8.80 12.36 1.87
CA GLU A 150 9.41 11.79 0.69
C GLU A 150 10.23 10.56 1.07
N VAL A 151 10.16 9.54 0.22
CA VAL A 151 10.94 8.30 0.32
C VAL A 151 11.78 8.22 -0.95
N GLU A 152 12.99 7.70 -0.84
CA GLU A 152 13.87 7.57 -2.01
C GLU A 152 13.17 6.77 -3.12
N GLU A 153 13.36 7.20 -4.36
CA GLU A 153 12.76 6.55 -5.53
C GLU A 153 13.11 5.06 -5.61
N LYS A 154 14.33 4.69 -5.22
CA LYS A 154 14.80 3.31 -5.16
C LYS A 154 13.98 2.45 -4.19
N GLU A 155 13.64 2.97 -3.02
CA GLU A 155 12.86 2.25 -2.01
C GLU A 155 11.40 2.08 -2.46
N ARG A 156 10.81 3.14 -3.03
CA ARG A 156 9.46 3.11 -3.62
C ARG A 156 9.38 2.11 -4.77
N PHE A 157 10.33 2.17 -5.69
CA PHE A 157 10.39 1.30 -6.86
C PHE A 157 10.62 -0.15 -6.45
N ARG A 158 11.44 -0.42 -5.43
CA ARG A 158 11.65 -1.79 -4.93
C ARG A 158 10.36 -2.39 -4.38
N GLN A 159 9.63 -1.66 -3.54
CA GLN A 159 8.37 -2.17 -2.99
C GLN A 159 7.30 -2.33 -4.08
N ALA A 160 7.24 -1.40 -5.04
CA ALA A 160 6.28 -1.42 -6.14
C ALA A 160 6.57 -2.54 -7.15
N SER A 161 7.82 -2.65 -7.61
CA SER A 161 8.27 -3.64 -8.59
C SER A 161 8.04 -5.07 -8.12
N CYS A 162 8.29 -5.38 -6.85
CA CYS A 162 8.01 -6.71 -6.29
C CYS A 162 6.55 -7.14 -6.40
N ARG A 163 5.62 -6.18 -6.54
CA ARG A 163 4.20 -6.47 -6.73
C ARG A 163 3.75 -6.39 -8.18
N ALA A 164 4.31 -5.44 -8.95
CA ALA A 164 4.09 -5.33 -10.39
C ALA A 164 4.45 -6.64 -11.12
N VAL A 165 5.56 -7.26 -10.70
CA VAL A 165 6.03 -8.56 -11.23
C VAL A 165 5.03 -9.71 -10.99
N ARG A 166 4.04 -9.56 -10.09
CA ARG A 166 3.07 -10.61 -9.79
C ARG A 166 1.67 -10.39 -10.36
N LYS A 167 1.25 -9.14 -10.65
CA LYS A 167 -0.15 -8.83 -10.99
C LYS A 167 -0.40 -7.63 -11.95
N GLU A 168 0.63 -6.97 -12.51
CA GLU A 168 0.46 -5.82 -13.43
C GLU A 168 -0.44 -4.68 -12.87
N ILE A 169 -0.39 -4.41 -11.56
CA ILE A 169 -1.24 -3.37 -10.95
C ILE A 169 -0.57 -2.00 -11.10
N PRO A 170 -1.26 -0.96 -11.63
CA PRO A 170 -0.72 0.38 -11.74
C PRO A 170 -0.41 1.00 -10.36
N PHE A 171 0.62 1.84 -10.33
CA PHE A 171 1.05 2.58 -9.15
C PHE A 171 0.76 4.07 -9.30
N VAL A 172 0.33 4.69 -8.21
CA VAL A 172 0.10 6.13 -8.09
C VAL A 172 1.07 6.68 -7.05
N LEU A 173 1.85 7.67 -7.46
CA LEU A 173 2.69 8.45 -6.55
C LEU A 173 1.86 9.62 -6.04
N ILE A 174 1.94 9.87 -4.74
CA ILE A 174 1.34 11.06 -4.14
C ILE A 174 2.46 12.08 -3.97
N LYS A 175 2.37 13.17 -4.74
CA LYS A 175 3.34 14.27 -4.69
C LYS A 175 2.97 15.20 -3.54
N HIS A 176 3.67 15.10 -2.43
CA HIS A 176 3.56 16.09 -1.36
C HIS A 176 4.20 17.41 -1.85
N GLN A 177 3.37 18.41 -2.15
CA GLN A 177 3.82 19.79 -2.37
C GLN A 177 4.11 20.51 -1.05
#